data_AF-A0A7C5IDH7-F1
#
_entry.id   AF-A0A7C5IDH7-F1
#
_cell.length_a   1.000
_cell.length_b   1.000
_cell.length_c   1.000
_cell.angle_alpha   90.00
_cell.angle_beta   90.00
_cell.angle_gamma   90.00
#
_symmetry.space_group_name_H-M   'P 1'
#
loop_
_entity.id
_entity.type
_entity.pdbx_description
1 polymer ?
#
loop_
_entity_poly.entity_id
_entity_poly.type
_entity_poly.pdbx_seq_one_letter_code
_entity_poly.pdbx_strand_id
1 'polypeptide(L)'
;MISGCGIGFGYVCPMVTALSWYPNKRGLVIGFVVAGFGAGAILLTMVTEIVFSFSMEVWEWFAWLGLGYGIILLLGAQWLVLPAEASISTSSERLRPEFWKGRHFWALIIGMFCGTCAGLLVIGNLKPIGVNWGIPSGLAA
;
A
#
# COMPACT_ATOMS: atom_id res chain seq x y z
N MET A 1 16.01 -2.88 -4.37
CA MET A 1 16.16 -2.85 -2.89
C MET A 1 15.87 -1.46 -2.31
N ILE A 2 16.42 -0.38 -2.88
CA ILE A 2 16.20 0.99 -2.39
C ILE A 2 14.71 1.40 -2.40
N SER A 3 13.98 1.10 -3.48
CA SER A 3 12.54 1.38 -3.59
C SER A 3 11.70 0.66 -2.54
N GLY A 4 12.02 -0.60 -2.21
CA GLY A 4 11.30 -1.38 -1.22
C GLY A 4 11.47 -0.85 0.21
N CYS A 5 12.68 -0.40 0.56
CA CYS A 5 12.91 0.26 1.84
C CYS A 5 12.09 1.56 1.96
N GLY A 6 12.06 2.37 0.89
CA GLY A 6 11.28 3.62 0.86
C GLY A 6 9.79 3.39 1.11
N ILE A 7 9.19 2.38 0.47
CA ILE A 7 7.77 2.03 0.67
C ILE A 7 7.52 1.57 2.10
N GLY A 8 8.41 0.75 2.68
CA GLY A 8 8.29 0.29 4.06
C GLY A 8 8.23 1.45 5.05
N PHE A 9 9.19 2.39 4.98
CA PHE A 9 9.20 3.56 5.86
C PHE A 9 8.02 4.50 5.59
N GLY A 10 7.76 4.80 4.31
CA GLY A 10 6.68 5.70 3.89
C GLY A 10 5.28 5.21 4.24
N TYR A 11 5.08 3.90 4.40
CA TYR A 11 3.80 3.32 4.81
C TYR A 11 3.70 3.13 6.32
N VAL A 12 4.70 2.50 6.95
CA VAL A 12 4.61 2.07 8.36
C VAL A 12 4.60 3.26 9.31
N CYS A 13 5.44 4.27 9.09
CA CYS A 13 5.54 5.44 9.97
C CYS A 13 4.21 6.23 10.08
N PRO A 14 3.56 6.64 8.97
CA PRO A 14 2.28 7.34 9.06
C PRO A 14 1.14 6.43 9.50
N MET A 15 1.16 5.14 9.13
CA MET A 15 0.15 4.18 9.58
C MET A 15 0.15 4.04 11.11
N VAL A 16 1.32 3.83 11.72
CA VAL A 16 1.44 3.71 13.18
C VAL A 16 1.03 5.01 13.87
N THR A 17 1.44 6.14 13.34
CA THR A 17 1.08 7.46 13.89
C THR A 17 -0.43 7.70 13.84
N ALA A 18 -1.10 7.41 12.72
CA ALA A 18 -2.54 7.54 12.58
C ALA A 18 -3.30 6.61 13.53
N LEU A 19 -2.81 5.39 13.74
CA LEU A 19 -3.36 4.45 14.72
C LEU A 19 -3.22 4.95 16.16
N SER A 20 -2.11 5.63 16.48
CA SER A 20 -1.89 6.25 17.79
C SER A 20 -2.83 7.44 18.05
N TRP A 21 -3.22 8.19 17.02
CA TRP A 21 -4.21 9.27 17.14
C TRP A 21 -5.64 8.77 17.41
N TYR A 22 -5.97 7.55 16.97
CA TYR A 22 -7.33 7.00 17.08
C TYR A 22 -7.35 5.58 17.67
N PRO A 23 -6.95 5.40 18.95
CA PRO A 23 -6.77 4.09 19.57
C PRO A 23 -8.07 3.28 19.70
N ASN A 24 -9.22 3.95 19.82
CA ASN A 24 -10.53 3.29 19.94
C ASN A 24 -11.13 2.84 18.60
N LYS A 25 -10.55 3.28 17.46
CA LYS A 25 -11.12 3.05 16.11
C LYS A 25 -10.08 2.50 15.12
N ARG A 26 -9.14 1.67 15.60
CA ARG A 26 -8.02 1.15 14.81
C ARG A 26 -8.47 0.48 13.49
N GLY A 27 -9.53 -0.33 13.53
CA GLY A 27 -10.04 -1.02 12.34
C GLY A 27 -10.54 -0.08 11.25
N LEU A 28 -11.24 0.99 11.62
CA LEU A 28 -11.75 1.98 10.67
C LEU A 28 -10.61 2.80 10.05
N VAL A 29 -9.61 3.20 10.86
CA VAL A 29 -8.42 3.92 10.37
C VAL A 29 -7.63 3.06 9.38
N ILE A 30 -7.36 1.79 9.71
CA ILE A 30 -6.69 0.87 8.80
C ILE A 30 -7.51 0.69 7.52
N GLY A 31 -8.84 0.54 7.64
CA GLY A 31 -9.74 0.47 6.50
C GLY A 31 -9.60 1.66 5.54
N PHE A 32 -9.57 2.88 6.07
CA PHE A 32 -9.35 4.10 5.27
C PHE A 32 -7.96 4.13 4.61
N VAL A 33 -6.92 3.73 5.33
CA VAL A 33 -5.55 3.66 4.78
C VAL A 33 -5.48 2.68 3.60
N VAL A 34 -6.05 1.47 3.76
CA VAL A 34 -6.05 0.45 2.70
C VAL A 34 -6.97 0.86 1.54
N ALA A 35 -8.12 1.48 1.81
CA ALA A 35 -9.00 2.01 0.77
C ALA A 35 -8.29 3.10 -0.05
N GLY A 36 -7.53 4.00 0.60
CA GLY A 36 -6.71 5.00 -0.06
C GLY A 36 -5.62 4.38 -0.94
N PHE A 37 -4.97 3.31 -0.48
CA PHE A 37 -3.99 2.58 -1.28
C PHE A 37 -4.60 2.00 -2.57
N GLY A 38 -5.78 1.37 -2.47
CA GLY A 38 -6.50 0.85 -3.63
C GLY A 38 -6.99 1.95 -4.59
N ALA A 39 -7.60 3.01 -4.06
CA ALA A 39 -8.08 4.15 -4.85
C ALA A 39 -6.91 4.88 -5.56
N GLY A 40 -5.75 4.97 -4.90
CA GLY A 40 -4.54 5.53 -5.49
C GLY A 40 -4.08 4.77 -6.73
N ALA A 41 -4.16 3.44 -6.73
CA ALA A 41 -3.82 2.63 -7.90
C ALA A 41 -4.73 2.93 -9.09
N ILE A 42 -6.04 3.04 -8.86
CA ILE A 42 -7.02 3.36 -9.91
C ILE A 42 -6.78 4.76 -10.47
N LEU A 43 -6.59 5.75 -9.60
CA LEU A 43 -6.29 7.13 -10.02
C LEU A 43 -4.99 7.22 -10.81
N LEU A 44 -3.95 6.51 -10.37
CA LEU A 44 -2.66 6.49 -11.06
C LEU A 44 -2.79 5.88 -12.47
N THR A 45 -3.56 4.79 -12.62
CA THR A 45 -3.83 4.20 -13.94
C THR A 45 -4.52 5.21 -14.86
N MET A 46 -5.58 5.87 -14.38
CA MET A 46 -6.30 6.89 -15.18
C MET A 46 -5.40 8.06 -15.59
N VAL A 47 -4.58 8.57 -14.67
CA VAL A 47 -3.65 9.65 -14.98
C VAL A 47 -2.59 9.20 -15.98
N THR A 48 -2.07 7.97 -15.83
CA THR A 48 -1.05 7.41 -16.73
C THR A 48 -1.59 7.26 -18.15
N GLU A 49 -2.83 6.78 -18.32
CA GLU A 49 -3.49 6.69 -19.63
C GLU A 49 -3.61 8.06 -20.31
N ILE A 50 -4.02 9.09 -19.55
CA ILE A 50 -4.10 10.46 -20.05
C ILE A 50 -2.71 10.97 -20.46
N VAL A 51 -1.70 10.79 -19.63
CA VAL A 51 -0.33 11.27 -19.90
C VAL A 51 0.27 10.60 -21.14
N PHE A 52 0.06 9.30 -21.31
CA PHE A 52 0.54 8.57 -22.49
C PHE A 52 -0.21 8.93 -23.77
N SER A 53 -1.45 9.44 -23.68
CA SER A 53 -2.15 10.00 -24.85
C SER A 53 -1.43 11.23 -25.43
N PHE A 54 -0.62 11.93 -24.63
CA PHE A 54 0.20 13.07 -25.07
C PHE A 54 1.58 12.66 -25.63
N SER A 55 1.81 11.37 -25.90
CA SER A 55 3.08 10.84 -26.45
C SER A 55 4.31 11.08 -25.56
N MET A 56 4.13 11.18 -24.24
CA MET A 56 5.24 11.29 -23.28
C MET A 56 6.00 9.97 -23.17
N GLU A 57 7.32 10.04 -23.03
CA GLU A 57 8.13 8.85 -22.85
C GLU A 57 7.95 8.23 -21.46
N VAL A 58 8.05 6.90 -21.39
CA VAL A 58 7.89 6.14 -20.13
C VAL A 58 8.89 6.60 -19.08
N TRP A 59 10.15 6.84 -19.46
CA TRP A 59 11.20 7.24 -18.53
C TRP A 59 10.92 8.60 -17.87
N GLU A 60 10.42 9.56 -18.64
CA GLU A 60 10.02 10.88 -18.13
C GLU A 60 8.86 10.76 -17.16
N TRP A 61 7.86 9.93 -17.49
CA TRP A 61 6.74 9.68 -16.59
C TRP A 61 7.16 9.06 -15.25
N PHE A 62 8.05 8.06 -15.27
CA PHE A 62 8.62 7.49 -14.04
C PHE A 62 9.40 8.52 -13.21
N ALA A 63 10.13 9.44 -13.85
CA ALA A 63 10.84 10.51 -13.17
C ALA A 63 9.86 11.49 -12.49
N TRP A 64 8.78 11.88 -13.19
CA TRP A 64 7.73 12.73 -12.64
C TRP A 64 6.97 12.07 -11.49
N LEU A 65 6.67 10.78 -11.59
CA LEU A 65 6.07 10.02 -10.49
C LEU A 65 6.99 9.95 -9.28
N GLY A 66 8.27 9.64 -9.49
CA GLY A 66 9.26 9.59 -8.41
C GLY A 66 9.40 10.94 -7.70
N LEU A 67 9.50 12.02 -8.46
CA LEU A 67 9.59 13.37 -7.93
C LEU A 67 8.30 13.80 -7.22
N GLY A 68 7.14 13.58 -7.83
CA GLY A 68 5.84 13.94 -7.29
C GLY A 68 5.52 13.20 -5.99
N TYR A 69 5.63 11.88 -5.98
CA TYR A 69 5.46 11.09 -4.76
C TYR A 69 6.53 11.42 -3.72
N GLY A 70 7.77 11.68 -4.13
CA GLY A 70 8.84 12.12 -3.23
C GLY A 70 8.50 13.43 -2.52
N ILE A 71 8.03 14.45 -3.26
CA ILE A 71 7.62 15.74 -2.68
C ILE A 71 6.43 15.55 -1.74
N ILE A 72 5.40 14.79 -2.14
CA ILE A 72 4.22 14.53 -1.30
C ILE A 72 4.63 13.82 -0.01
N LEU A 73 5.52 12.83 -0.08
CA LEU A 73 6.03 12.13 1.10
C LEU A 73 6.83 13.08 2.01
N LEU A 74 7.70 13.91 1.45
CA LEU A 74 8.49 14.88 2.23
C LEU A 74 7.60 15.92 2.92
N LEU A 75 6.61 16.46 2.21
CA LEU A 75 5.64 17.41 2.76
C LEU A 75 4.77 16.74 3.83
N GLY A 76 4.26 15.54 3.56
CA GLY A 76 3.48 14.78 4.53
C GLY A 76 4.28 14.44 5.79
N ALA A 77 5.58 14.16 5.65
CA ALA A 77 6.46 13.91 6.78
C ALA A 77 6.62 15.14 7.70
N GLN A 78 6.55 16.37 7.17
CA GLN A 78 6.62 17.59 8.00
C GLN A 78 5.40 17.74 8.92
N TRP A 79 4.24 17.21 8.51
CA TRP A 79 3.02 17.24 9.31
C TRP A 79 2.81 16.00 10.17
N LEU A 80 3.71 15.03 10.10
CA LEU A 80 3.58 13.80 10.87
C LEU A 80 3.98 14.04 12.32
N VAL A 81 2.99 14.37 13.15
CA VAL A 81 3.16 14.59 14.58
C VAL A 81 2.62 13.40 15.37
N LEU A 82 3.48 12.81 16.20
CA LEU A 82 3.08 11.79 17.16
C LEU A 82 2.35 12.46 18.33
N PRO A 83 1.15 11.98 18.74
CA PRO A 83 0.45 12.59 19.87
C PRO A 83 1.24 12.38 21.17
N ALA A 84 1.27 13.38 22.06
CA ALA A 84 2.03 13.33 23.32
C ALA A 84 1.53 12.23 24.27
N GLU A 85 0.23 11.94 24.23
CA GLU A 85 -0.40 10.82 24.92
C GLU A 85 -0.44 9.54 24.09
N ALA A 86 0.36 9.47 23.01
CA ALA A 86 0.72 8.18 22.45
C ALA A 86 1.58 7.44 23.48
N SER A 87 0.91 6.88 24.50
CA SER A 87 1.10 5.48 24.79
C SER A 87 0.87 4.76 23.47
N ILE A 88 1.90 4.73 22.62
CA ILE A 88 2.27 3.47 22.03
C ILE A 88 2.20 2.57 23.25
N SER A 89 1.18 1.73 23.33
CA SER A 89 1.29 0.56 24.14
C SER A 89 2.47 -0.17 23.49
N THR A 90 3.67 0.24 23.86
CA THR A 90 4.71 -0.64 24.29
C THR A 90 4.11 -1.38 25.47
N SER A 91 3.05 -2.16 25.23
CA SER A 91 3.04 -3.52 25.64
C SER A 91 4.36 -4.07 25.10
N SER A 92 5.39 -3.83 25.88
CA SER A 92 6.46 -4.76 26.17
C SER A 92 5.85 -6.07 26.70
N GLU A 93 4.76 -6.57 26.09
CA GLU A 93 4.71 -7.99 25.83
C GLU A 93 5.91 -8.22 24.91
N ARG A 94 7.05 -8.46 25.56
CA ARG A 94 8.18 -9.14 24.94
C ARG A 94 7.55 -10.20 24.07
N LEU A 95 7.79 -10.13 22.76
CA LEU A 95 7.44 -11.18 21.82
C LEU A 95 7.83 -12.49 22.49
N ARG A 96 6.84 -13.20 23.03
CA ARG A 96 7.13 -14.44 23.74
C ARG A 96 7.72 -15.33 22.65
N PRO A 97 8.91 -15.90 22.84
CA PRO A 97 9.51 -16.79 21.85
C PRO A 97 8.69 -18.06 21.64
N GLU A 98 7.52 -18.19 22.26
CA GLU A 98 6.53 -19.24 22.04
C GLU A 98 5.46 -18.83 21.01
N PHE A 99 5.35 -17.54 20.65
CA PHE A 99 4.35 -17.01 19.73
C PHE A 99 4.40 -17.68 18.35
N TRP A 100 5.60 -17.90 17.81
CA TRP A 100 5.84 -18.61 16.54
C TRP A 100 5.44 -20.10 16.56
N LYS A 101 5.26 -20.72 17.74
CA LYS A 101 4.79 -22.11 17.86
C LYS A 101 3.27 -22.22 17.85
N GLY A 102 2.56 -21.08 17.95
CA GLY A 102 1.11 -21.04 17.96
C GLY A 102 0.51 -21.43 16.60
N ARG A 103 -0.51 -22.30 16.60
CA ARG A 103 -1.25 -22.67 15.39
C ARG A 103 -1.89 -21.46 14.70
N HIS A 104 -2.43 -20.52 15.49
CA HIS A 104 -3.06 -19.29 15.01
C HIS A 104 -2.07 -18.38 14.27
N PHE A 105 -0.83 -18.30 14.73
CA PHE A 105 0.22 -17.52 14.06
C PHE A 105 0.50 -18.04 12.65
N TRP A 106 0.71 -19.36 12.51
CA TRP A 106 0.93 -19.98 11.21
C TRP A 106 -0.31 -19.93 10.31
N ALA A 107 -1.51 -20.08 10.87
CA ALA A 107 -2.75 -19.92 10.11
C ALA A 107 -2.89 -18.50 9.55
N LEU A 108 -2.54 -17.47 10.34
CA LEU A 108 -2.56 -16.08 9.90
C LEU A 108 -1.50 -15.79 8.83
N ILE A 109 -0.28 -16.31 8.99
CA ILE A 109 0.79 -16.18 7.98
C ILE A 109 0.39 -16.85 6.67
N ILE A 110 -0.07 -18.10 6.72
CA ILE A 110 -0.48 -18.85 5.52
C ILE A 110 -1.67 -18.16 4.86
N GLY A 111 -2.65 -17.69 5.64
CA GLY A 111 -3.79 -16.94 5.14
C GLY A 111 -3.38 -15.64 4.44
N MET A 112 -2.51 -14.85 5.07
CA MET A 112 -2.00 -13.60 4.49
C MET A 112 -1.16 -13.85 3.23
N PHE A 113 -0.33 -14.89 3.22
CA PHE A 113 0.47 -15.29 2.07
C PHE A 113 -0.41 -15.75 0.91
N CYS A 114 -1.32 -16.68 1.16
CA CYS A 114 -2.20 -17.23 0.14
C CYS A 114 -3.12 -16.14 -0.43
N GLY A 115 -3.68 -15.28 0.44
CA GLY A 115 -4.50 -14.14 0.02
C GLY A 115 -3.72 -13.14 -0.84
N THR A 116 -2.50 -12.76 -0.43
CA THR A 116 -1.67 -11.81 -1.19
C THR A 116 -1.21 -12.40 -2.52
N CYS A 117 -0.76 -13.66 -2.53
CA CYS A 117 -0.37 -14.35 -3.76
C CYS A 117 -1.54 -14.47 -4.75
N ALA A 118 -2.72 -14.88 -4.28
CA ALA A 118 -3.91 -14.95 -5.13
C ALA A 118 -4.26 -13.57 -5.70
N GLY A 119 -4.23 -12.53 -4.87
CA GLY A 119 -4.49 -11.15 -5.29
C GLY A 119 -3.51 -10.66 -6.36
N LEU A 120 -2.20 -10.81 -6.13
CA LEU A 120 -1.16 -10.41 -7.09
C LEU A 120 -1.25 -11.20 -8.40
N LEU A 121 -1.63 -12.48 -8.35
CA LEU A 121 -1.80 -13.31 -9.55
C LEU A 121 -2.98 -12.82 -10.39
N VAL A 122 -4.12 -12.50 -9.76
CA VAL A 122 -5.28 -11.95 -10.44
C VAL A 122 -4.95 -10.59 -11.06
N ILE A 123 -4.30 -9.69 -10.31
CA ILE A 123 -3.88 -8.37 -10.80
C ILE A 123 -2.91 -8.50 -11.98
N GLY A 124 -1.94 -9.41 -11.91
CA GLY A 124 -0.98 -9.63 -13.00
C GLY A 124 -1.57 -10.24 -14.27
N ASN A 125 -2.71 -10.93 -14.17
CA ASN A 125 -3.37 -11.60 -15.30
C ASN A 125 -4.70 -10.94 -15.70
N LEU A 126 -5.03 -9.77 -15.15
CA LEU A 126 -6.31 -9.10 -15.42
C LEU A 126 -6.48 -8.75 -16.91
N LYS A 127 -5.43 -8.24 -17.55
CA LYS A 127 -5.40 -7.94 -18.98
C LYS A 127 -5.64 -9.17 -19.88
N PRO A 128 -4.88 -10.28 -19.77
CA PRO A 128 -5.14 -11.47 -20.61
C PRO A 128 -6.49 -12.13 -20.34
N ILE A 129 -7.01 -12.06 -19.10
CA ILE A 129 -8.38 -12.54 -18.78
C ILE A 129 -9.42 -11.68 -19.50
N GLY A 130 -9.28 -10.35 -19.47
CA GLY A 130 -10.19 -9.43 -20.14
C GLY A 130 -10.23 -9.62 -21.66
N VAL A 131 -9.07 -9.80 -22.29
CA VAL A 131 -8.98 -10.05 -23.74
C VAL A 131 -9.61 -11.39 -24.13
N ASN A 132 -9.40 -12.44 -23.32
CA ASN A 132 -10.04 -13.76 -23.55
C ASN A 132 -11.58 -13.73 -23.39
N TRP A 133 -12.12 -12.76 -22.65
CA TRP A 133 -13.56 -12.53 -22.50
C TRP A 133 -14.15 -11.59 -23.56
N GLY A 134 -13.37 -11.19 -24.56
CA GLY A 134 -13.83 -10.39 -25.69
C GLY A 134 -13.79 -8.88 -25.46
N ILE A 135 -13.14 -8.41 -24.41
CA ILE A 135 -12.88 -6.97 -24.21
C ILE A 135 -11.79 -6.54 -25.22
N PRO A 136 -12.02 -5.50 -26.04
CA PRO A 136 -11.00 -4.99 -26.96
C PRO A 136 -9.70 -4.69 -26.24
N SER A 137 -8.56 -5.04 -26.82
CA SER A 137 -7.22 -4.90 -26.21
C SER A 137 -6.86 -3.46 -25.81
N GLY A 138 -7.53 -2.46 -26.37
CA GLY A 138 -7.41 -1.05 -25.99
C GLY A 138 -8.24 -0.63 -24.77
N LEU A 139 -9.17 -1.48 -24.30
CA LEU A 139 -10.05 -1.22 -23.15
C LEU A 139 -9.76 -2.16 -21.96
N ALA A 140 -8.95 -3.20 -22.19
CA ALA A 140 -8.44 -4.08 -21.15
C ALA A 140 -7.18 -3.44 -20.52
N ALA A 141 -7.40 -2.63 -19.48
CA ALA A 141 -6.35 -2.08 -18.62
C ALA A 141 -5.61 -3.21 -17.86
#